data_AF-A0A5N8A067-F1
#
_entry.id   AF-A0A5N8A067-F1
#
_cell.length_a   1.000
_cell.length_b   1.000
_cell.length_c   1.000
_cell.angle_alpha   90.00
_cell.angle_beta   90.00
_cell.angle_gamma   90.00
#
_symmetry.space_group_name_H-M   'P 1'
#
loop_
_entity.id
_entity.type
_entity.pdbx_description
1 polymer ?
#
loop_
_entity_poly.entity_id
_entity_poly.type
_entity_poly.pdbx_seq_one_letter_code
_entity_poly.pdbx_strand_id
1 'polypeptide(L)'
;IDCSAEGAGEIARRSRGTPRIANRLLRRVRDYAEVKAGGTIDADVAGRALAMLEVDPQGLDLMDRKLLEAIVHKFDGGPVGVDSLAAAIGEERDTIEDVIEPYLIQHGYLQRTPRGRTATLTTWRHLGLAPPAGTASGSGDLFGK
;
A
#
# COMPACT_ATOMS: atom_id res chain seq x y z
N ILE A 1 14.31 -19.50 -12.78
CA ILE A 1 15.46 -18.58 -12.71
C ILE A 1 16.08 -18.71 -11.34
N ASP A 2 17.39 -18.53 -11.22
CA ASP A 2 18.05 -18.68 -9.92
C ASP A 2 17.69 -17.51 -9.01
N CYS A 3 17.45 -17.76 -7.73
CA CYS A 3 17.01 -16.76 -6.77
C CYS A 3 17.73 -16.99 -5.45
N SER A 4 18.61 -16.05 -5.11
CA SER A 4 19.33 -16.08 -3.83
C SER A 4 18.37 -15.92 -2.65
N ALA A 5 18.78 -16.41 -1.48
CA ALA A 5 18.04 -16.22 -0.24
C ALA A 5 17.83 -14.74 0.10
N GLU A 6 18.80 -13.89 -0.23
CA GLU A 6 18.74 -12.45 0.04
C GLU A 6 17.74 -11.75 -0.89
N GLY A 7 17.73 -12.09 -2.18
CA GLY A 7 16.75 -11.59 -3.15
C GLY A 7 15.33 -12.02 -2.80
N ALA A 8 15.13 -13.28 -2.41
CA ALA A 8 13.85 -13.77 -1.91
C ALA A 8 13.42 -13.03 -0.62
N GLY A 9 14.37 -12.75 0.28
CA GLY A 9 14.13 -11.99 1.50
C GLY A 9 13.68 -10.55 1.23
N GLU A 10 14.26 -9.88 0.24
CA GLU A 10 13.86 -8.53 -0.17
C GLU A 10 12.43 -8.50 -0.74
N ILE A 11 12.07 -9.47 -1.58
CA ILE A 11 10.70 -9.62 -2.07
C ILE A 11 9.74 -9.88 -0.90
N ALA A 12 10.09 -10.79 0.01
CA ALA A 12 9.24 -11.16 1.13
C ALA A 12 8.96 -9.98 2.07
N ARG A 13 9.97 -9.17 2.40
CA ARG A 13 9.81 -7.95 3.21
C ARG A 13 8.78 -6.99 2.61
N ARG A 14 8.82 -6.78 1.29
CA ARG A 14 7.88 -5.87 0.60
C ARG A 14 6.54 -6.52 0.23
N SER A 15 6.37 -7.81 0.51
CA SER A 15 5.14 -8.56 0.21
C SER A 15 4.05 -8.42 1.27
N ARG A 16 4.30 -7.64 2.34
CA ARG A 16 3.29 -7.34 3.37
C ARG A 16 2.70 -8.60 4.03
N GLY A 17 3.49 -9.66 4.16
CA GLY A 17 3.03 -10.95 4.70
C GLY A 17 1.92 -11.63 3.87
N THR A 18 1.64 -11.15 2.66
CA THR A 18 0.51 -11.61 1.84
C THR A 18 1.01 -12.50 0.69
N PRO A 19 0.70 -13.80 0.67
CA PRO A 19 1.18 -14.73 -0.34
C PRO A 19 0.84 -14.31 -1.78
N ARG A 20 -0.33 -13.68 -1.98
CA ARG A 20 -0.76 -13.16 -3.28
C ARG A 20 0.14 -12.04 -3.80
N ILE A 21 0.56 -11.13 -2.91
CA ILE A 21 1.47 -10.02 -3.24
C ILE A 21 2.86 -10.57 -3.51
N ALA A 22 3.35 -11.50 -2.69
CA ALA A 22 4.61 -12.19 -2.92
C ALA A 22 4.68 -12.82 -4.32
N ASN A 23 3.64 -13.56 -4.72
CA ASN A 23 3.56 -14.16 -6.06
C ASN A 23 3.46 -13.12 -7.19
N ARG A 24 2.83 -11.95 -6.94
CA ARG A 24 2.77 -10.86 -7.91
C ARG A 24 4.13 -10.18 -8.08
N LEU A 25 4.80 -9.87 -6.97
CA LEU A 25 6.12 -9.23 -6.97
C LEU A 25 7.17 -10.16 -7.55
N LEU A 26 7.19 -11.43 -7.16
CA LEU A 26 8.13 -12.42 -7.70
C LEU A 26 8.03 -12.54 -9.22
N ARG A 27 6.80 -12.59 -9.78
CA ARG A 27 6.62 -12.61 -11.24
C ARG A 27 7.25 -11.38 -11.91
N ARG A 28 6.98 -10.18 -11.40
CA ARG A 28 7.52 -8.94 -11.97
C ARG A 28 9.05 -8.83 -11.82
N VAL A 29 9.59 -9.24 -10.67
CA VAL A 29 11.04 -9.26 -10.43
C VAL A 29 11.73 -10.28 -11.33
N ARG A 30 11.11 -11.44 -11.56
CA ARG A 30 11.59 -12.43 -12.52
C ARG A 30 11.63 -11.86 -13.94
N ASP A 31 10.53 -11.25 -14.39
CA ASP A 31 10.46 -10.68 -15.73
C ASP A 31 11.51 -9.55 -15.90
N TYR A 32 11.77 -8.77 -14.85
CA TYR A 32 12.89 -7.81 -14.83
C TYR A 32 14.25 -8.48 -14.92
N ALA A 33 14.49 -9.54 -14.15
CA ALA A 33 15.78 -10.23 -14.08
C ALA A 33 16.13 -10.93 -15.39
N GLU A 34 15.14 -11.51 -16.08
CA GLU A 34 15.30 -12.13 -17.40
C GLU A 34 15.72 -11.11 -18.47
N VAL A 35 15.18 -9.89 -18.43
CA VAL A 35 15.46 -8.85 -19.43
C VAL A 35 16.72 -8.04 -19.11
N LYS A 36 16.96 -7.74 -17.83
CA LYS A 36 17.96 -6.73 -17.40
C LYS A 36 19.08 -7.26 -16.50
N ALA A 37 19.01 -8.49 -16.02
CA ALA A 37 19.96 -9.00 -15.02
C ALA A 37 20.44 -10.45 -15.27
N GLY A 38 20.38 -10.94 -16.52
CA GLY A 38 20.98 -12.22 -16.89
C GLY A 38 20.32 -13.45 -16.25
N GLY A 39 19.10 -13.33 -15.73
CA GLY A 39 18.32 -14.48 -15.24
C GLY A 39 18.61 -14.94 -13.80
N THR A 40 19.21 -14.09 -12.96
CA THR A 40 19.40 -14.36 -11.52
C THR A 40 18.81 -13.24 -10.66
N ILE A 41 18.10 -13.60 -9.58
CA ILE A 41 17.58 -12.64 -8.59
C ILE A 41 18.50 -12.63 -7.36
N ASP A 42 19.32 -11.59 -7.26
CA ASP A 42 20.03 -11.21 -6.03
C ASP A 42 19.32 -10.05 -5.29
N ALA A 43 19.85 -9.63 -4.14
CA ALA A 43 19.28 -8.53 -3.36
C ALA A 43 19.24 -7.20 -4.16
N ASP A 44 20.26 -6.93 -4.96
CA ASP A 44 20.38 -5.70 -5.74
C ASP A 44 19.41 -5.69 -6.94
N VAL A 45 19.24 -6.83 -7.62
CA VAL A 45 18.27 -7.02 -8.71
C VAL A 45 16.86 -6.92 -8.16
N ALA A 46 16.56 -7.58 -7.03
CA ALA A 46 15.27 -7.47 -6.37
C ALA A 46 14.98 -6.02 -5.95
N GLY A 47 15.94 -5.35 -5.32
CA GLY A 47 15.84 -3.95 -4.92
C GLY A 47 15.58 -3.01 -6.10
N ARG A 48 16.36 -3.13 -7.19
CA ARG A 48 16.18 -2.33 -8.40
C ARG A 48 14.85 -2.60 -9.11
N ALA A 49 14.45 -3.86 -9.19
CA ALA A 49 13.17 -4.25 -9.78
C ALA A 49 12.01 -3.67 -8.96
N LEU A 50 12.03 -3.83 -7.63
CA LEU A 50 10.98 -3.31 -6.73
C LEU A 50 10.93 -1.78 -6.72
N ALA A 51 12.08 -1.11 -6.80
CA ALA A 51 12.15 0.34 -6.96
C ALA A 51 11.56 0.80 -8.30
N MET A 52 11.83 0.08 -9.39
CA MET A 52 11.23 0.36 -10.71
C MET A 52 9.72 0.11 -10.73
N LEU A 53 9.22 -0.80 -9.89
CA LEU A 53 7.80 -1.03 -9.67
C LEU A 53 7.17 -0.05 -8.67
N GLU A 54 7.98 0.91 -8.20
CA GLU A 54 7.63 1.92 -7.22
C GLU A 54 7.02 1.34 -5.93
N VAL A 55 7.55 0.19 -5.50
CA VAL A 55 7.22 -0.41 -4.21
C VAL A 55 8.15 0.20 -3.17
N ASP A 56 7.59 0.96 -2.23
CA ASP A 56 8.31 1.57 -1.11
C ASP A 56 8.99 0.49 -0.25
N PRO A 57 10.13 0.77 0.42
CA PRO A 57 10.62 -0.03 1.55
C PRO A 57 9.56 -0.54 2.54
N GLN A 58 8.50 0.24 2.82
CA GLN A 58 7.40 -0.22 3.68
C GLN A 58 6.48 -1.24 3.00
N GLY A 59 6.56 -1.41 1.68
CA GLY A 59 5.73 -2.34 0.91
C GLY A 59 4.47 -1.70 0.32
N LEU A 60 4.31 -0.37 0.45
CA LEU A 60 3.30 0.39 -0.26
C LEU A 60 3.60 0.36 -1.75
N ASP A 61 2.66 -0.13 -2.54
CA ASP A 61 2.74 -0.15 -3.98
C ASP A 61 2.08 1.10 -4.61
N LEU A 62 2.17 1.21 -5.94
CA LEU A 62 1.51 2.28 -6.69
C LEU A 62 0.00 2.33 -6.44
N MET A 63 -0.67 1.20 -6.24
CA MET A 63 -2.12 1.18 -6.04
C MET A 63 -2.50 1.65 -4.63
N ASP A 64 -1.74 1.24 -3.62
CA ASP A 64 -1.90 1.72 -2.25
C ASP A 64 -1.77 3.25 -2.21
N ARG A 65 -0.72 3.80 -2.84
CA ARG A 65 -0.51 5.26 -2.93
C ARG A 65 -1.62 5.95 -3.69
N LYS A 66 -2.05 5.42 -4.85
CA LYS A 66 -3.18 5.95 -5.61
C LYS A 66 -4.48 5.97 -4.80
N LEU A 67 -4.73 4.94 -4.00
CA LEU A 67 -5.91 4.89 -3.14
C LEU A 67 -5.85 5.96 -2.04
N LEU A 68 -4.71 6.10 -1.37
CA LEU A 68 -4.50 7.12 -0.35
C LEU A 68 -4.59 8.55 -0.93
N GLU A 69 -3.93 8.78 -2.08
CA GLU A 69 -4.00 10.04 -2.83
C GLU A 69 -5.43 10.34 -3.29
N ALA A 70 -6.19 9.34 -3.77
CA ALA A 70 -7.57 9.54 -4.14
C ALA A 70 -8.41 10.00 -2.94
N ILE A 71 -8.26 9.35 -1.78
CA ILE A 71 -8.98 9.74 -0.56
C ILE A 71 -8.64 11.18 -0.15
N VAL A 72 -7.35 11.53 -0.17
CA VAL A 72 -6.88 12.84 0.29
C VAL A 72 -7.20 13.96 -0.71
N HIS A 73 -6.88 13.78 -2.00
CA HIS A 73 -7.00 14.84 -3.00
C HIS A 73 -8.38 14.91 -3.66
N LYS A 74 -9.11 13.80 -3.82
CA LYS A 74 -10.43 13.81 -4.46
C LYS A 74 -11.58 13.90 -3.46
N PHE A 75 -11.36 13.46 -2.23
CA PHE A 75 -12.41 13.37 -1.20
C PHE A 75 -12.04 14.09 0.10
N ASP A 76 -11.02 14.97 0.08
CA ASP A 76 -10.58 15.80 1.21
C ASP A 76 -10.31 15.01 2.52
N GLY A 77 -9.90 13.75 2.39
CA GLY A 77 -9.65 12.84 3.51
C GLY A 77 -10.81 11.90 3.85
N GLY A 78 -11.95 11.98 3.17
CA GLY A 78 -13.13 11.13 3.37
C GLY A 78 -14.21 11.76 4.28
N PRO A 79 -15.27 11.01 4.66
CA PRO A 79 -15.50 9.59 4.41
C PRO A 79 -16.00 9.29 2.99
N VAL A 80 -15.45 8.24 2.36
CA VAL A 80 -15.80 7.83 0.99
C VAL A 80 -16.19 6.35 0.90
N GLY A 81 -17.20 6.02 0.08
CA GLY A 81 -17.62 4.65 -0.19
C GLY A 81 -16.60 3.87 -1.03
N VAL A 82 -16.54 2.54 -0.87
CA VAL A 82 -15.61 1.71 -1.64
C VAL A 82 -15.92 1.74 -3.14
N ASP A 83 -17.19 1.82 -3.52
CA ASP A 83 -17.58 1.88 -4.94
C ASP A 83 -17.07 3.17 -5.61
N SER A 84 -17.09 4.29 -4.88
CA SER A 84 -16.54 5.56 -5.36
C SER A 84 -15.02 5.53 -5.45
N LEU A 85 -14.34 4.85 -4.52
CA LEU A 85 -12.89 4.66 -4.58
C LEU A 85 -12.49 3.74 -5.73
N ALA A 86 -13.17 2.61 -5.89
CA ALA A 86 -13.04 1.68 -6.99
C ALA A 86 -13.14 2.40 -8.35
N ALA A 87 -14.18 3.21 -8.53
CA ALA A 87 -14.35 4.03 -9.73
C ALA A 87 -13.23 5.08 -9.92
N ALA A 88 -12.76 5.68 -8.82
CA ALA A 88 -11.75 6.74 -8.88
C ALA A 88 -10.34 6.26 -9.22
N ILE A 89 -10.00 5.01 -8.87
CA ILE A 89 -8.69 4.39 -9.16
C ILE A 89 -8.75 3.36 -10.30
N GLY A 90 -9.95 2.98 -10.74
CA GLY A 90 -10.17 2.01 -11.81
C GLY A 90 -9.90 0.57 -11.39
N GLU A 91 -10.22 0.21 -10.14
CA GLU A 91 -10.04 -1.15 -9.61
C GLU A 91 -11.34 -1.77 -9.11
N GLU A 92 -11.34 -3.10 -9.02
CA GLU A 92 -12.45 -3.83 -8.44
C GLU A 92 -12.55 -3.64 -6.92
N ARG A 93 -13.79 -3.48 -6.43
CA ARG A 93 -14.09 -3.35 -5.00
C ARG A 93 -13.46 -4.48 -4.17
N ASP A 94 -13.60 -5.73 -4.61
CA ASP A 94 -13.12 -6.89 -3.86
C ASP A 94 -11.59 -6.86 -3.72
N THR A 95 -10.88 -6.37 -4.74
CA THR A 95 -9.43 -6.18 -4.66
C THR A 95 -9.05 -5.14 -3.62
N ILE A 96 -9.82 -4.05 -3.51
CA ILE A 96 -9.58 -3.03 -2.48
C ILE A 96 -9.81 -3.62 -1.08
N GLU A 97 -10.96 -4.26 -0.85
CA GLU A 97 -11.35 -4.78 0.47
C GLU A 97 -10.47 -5.96 0.94
N ASP A 98 -10.12 -6.89 0.03
CA ASP A 98 -9.44 -8.13 0.40
C ASP A 98 -7.91 -8.06 0.33
N VAL A 99 -7.35 -7.10 -0.44
CA VAL A 99 -5.91 -7.03 -0.71
C VAL A 99 -5.28 -5.76 -0.15
N ILE A 100 -5.92 -4.61 -0.35
CA ILE A 100 -5.32 -3.29 -0.08
C ILE A 100 -5.66 -2.82 1.34
N GLU A 101 -6.94 -2.78 1.68
CA GLU A 101 -7.44 -2.29 2.98
C GLU A 101 -6.80 -2.97 4.19
N PRO A 102 -6.60 -4.31 4.24
CA PRO A 102 -6.10 -4.95 5.45
C PRO A 102 -4.74 -4.40 5.89
N TYR A 103 -3.84 -4.18 4.93
CA TYR A 103 -2.53 -3.62 5.21
C TYR A 103 -2.59 -2.15 5.63
N LEU A 104 -3.36 -1.33 4.89
CA LEU A 104 -3.49 0.10 5.16
C LEU A 104 -4.16 0.38 6.52
N ILE A 105 -5.13 -0.44 6.90
CA ILE A 105 -5.79 -0.35 8.21
C ILE A 105 -4.83 -0.78 9.31
N GLN A 106 -4.14 -1.91 9.15
CA GLN A 106 -3.20 -2.43 10.16
C GLN A 106 -2.04 -1.47 10.44
N HIS A 107 -1.54 -0.78 9.42
CA HIS A 107 -0.45 0.21 9.56
C HIS A 107 -0.97 1.63 9.84
N GLY A 108 -2.29 1.78 10.02
CA GLY A 108 -2.91 3.03 10.44
C GLY A 108 -2.90 4.13 9.39
N TYR A 109 -2.87 3.82 8.09
CA TYR A 109 -3.05 4.76 6.98
C TYR A 109 -4.54 5.01 6.68
N LEU A 110 -5.38 3.99 6.88
CA LEU A 110 -6.79 4.02 6.52
C LEU A 110 -7.66 3.65 7.72
N GLN A 111 -8.77 4.36 7.90
CA GLN A 111 -9.78 4.02 8.91
C GLN A 111 -11.11 3.69 8.24
N ARG A 112 -11.68 2.55 8.60
CA ARG A 112 -13.03 2.16 8.19
C ARG A 112 -14.05 2.73 9.19
N THR A 113 -15.06 3.42 8.66
CA THR A 113 -16.18 3.95 9.43
C THR A 113 -17.51 3.47 8.82
N PRO A 114 -18.63 3.53 9.54
CA PRO A 114 -19.95 3.20 8.98
C PRO A 114 -20.32 4.05 7.75
N ARG A 115 -19.74 5.27 7.65
CA ARG A 115 -19.98 6.21 6.55
C ARG A 115 -19.05 6.03 5.35
N GLY A 116 -17.99 5.22 5.50
CA GLY A 116 -16.97 5.04 4.47
C GLY A 116 -15.54 4.99 5.02
N ARG A 117 -14.57 5.13 4.12
CA ARG A 117 -13.14 5.09 4.38
C ARG A 117 -12.63 6.51 4.60
N THR A 118 -11.78 6.70 5.60
CA THR A 118 -11.21 8.00 5.97
C THR A 118 -9.70 7.88 6.05
N ALA A 119 -8.96 8.84 5.49
CA ALA A 119 -7.51 8.92 5.61
C ALA A 119 -7.13 9.37 7.03
N THR A 120 -6.20 8.65 7.65
CA THR A 120 -5.67 9.01 8.96
C THR A 120 -4.57 10.07 8.85
N LEU A 121 -4.18 10.65 9.98
CA LEU A 121 -3.03 11.55 10.07
C LEU A 121 -1.73 10.95 9.50
N THR A 122 -1.54 9.63 9.62
CA THR A 122 -0.39 8.91 9.05
C THR A 122 -0.33 9.07 7.53
N THR A 123 -1.49 8.98 6.86
CA THR A 123 -1.60 9.17 5.41
C THR A 123 -1.22 10.59 5.00
N TRP A 124 -1.76 11.60 5.71
CA TRP A 124 -1.40 13.00 5.44
C TRP A 124 0.11 13.25 5.57
N ARG A 125 0.72 12.72 6.64
CA ARG A 125 2.17 12.81 6.86
C ARG A 125 2.97 12.06 5.80
N HIS A 126 2.53 10.88 5.40
CA HIS A 126 3.20 10.08 4.36
C HIS A 126 3.18 10.79 3.00
N LEU A 127 2.09 11.47 2.67
CA LEU A 127 1.99 12.30 1.46
C LEU A 127 2.68 13.67 1.59
N GLY A 128 3.26 14.00 2.76
CA GLY A 128 3.89 15.29 3.01
C GLY A 128 2.91 16.47 3.10
N LEU A 129 1.64 16.19 3.39
CA LEU A 129 0.55 17.17 3.41
C LEU A 129 0.16 17.56 4.84
N ALA A 130 -0.32 18.79 5.00
CA ALA A 130 -0.88 19.25 6.26
C ALA A 130 -2.32 18.70 6.42
N PRO A 131 -2.62 18.02 7.55
CA PRO A 131 -3.96 17.53 7.82
C PRO A 131 -4.95 18.71 7.98
N PRO A 132 -6.21 18.60 7.51
CA PRO A 132 -7.22 19.63 7.74
C PRO A 132 -7.52 19.73 9.25
N ALA A 133 -7.71 20.97 9.74
CA ALA A 133 -7.98 21.27 11.14
C ALA A 133 -9.24 20.52 11.61
N GLY A 134 -9.06 19.39 12.30
CA GLY A 134 -10.16 18.51 12.74
C GLY A 134 -9.92 17.00 12.51
N THR A 135 -8.89 16.60 11.77
CA THR A 135 -8.53 15.17 11.56
C THR A 135 -7.77 14.53 12.72
N ALA A 136 -7.74 15.18 13.89
CA ALA A 136 -7.32 14.55 15.14
C ALA A 136 -8.33 13.43 15.48
N SER A 137 -8.03 12.20 15.05
CA SER A 137 -8.85 11.03 15.31
C SER A 137 -9.02 10.83 16.81
N GLY A 138 -10.27 10.97 17.26
CA GLY A 138 -10.69 10.59 18.59
C GLY A 138 -10.28 9.15 18.90
N SER A 139 -9.47 9.02 19.94
CA SER A 139 -9.26 7.79 20.69
C SER A 139 -9.38 8.15 22.18
N GLY A 140 -10.60 7.99 22.70
CA GLY A 140 -10.91 7.64 24.09
C GLY A 140 -10.42 8.55 25.22
N ASP A 141 -11.15 9.63 25.49
CA ASP A 141 -11.35 10.09 26.88
C ASP A 141 -12.51 9.25 27.46
N LEU A 142 -12.20 8.02 27.87
CA LEU A 142 -13.15 7.05 28.45
C LEU A 142 -12.70 6.55 29.84
N PHE A 143 -11.69 7.18 30.44
CA PHE A 143 -11.35 7.04 31.85
C PHE A 143 -11.39 8.40 32.53
N GLY A 144 -12.61 8.88 32.76
CA GLY A 144 -12.90 10.15 33.41
C GLY A 144 -14.04 10.04 34.43
N LYS A 145 -13.93 9.09 35.37
CA LYS A 145 -14.41 9.16 36.76
C LYS A 145 -14.16 7.85 37.50
#